data_AF-A0A955R3L9-F1
#
_entry.id   AF-A0A955R3L9-F1
#
_cell.length_a   1.000
_cell.length_b   1.000
_cell.length_c   1.000
_cell.angle_alpha   90.00
_cell.angle_beta   90.00
_cell.angle_gamma   90.00
#
_symmetry.space_group_name_H-M   'P 1'
#
loop_
_entity.id
_entity.type
_entity.pdbx_description
1 polymer ?
#
loop_
_entity_poly.entity_id
_entity_poly.type
_entity_poly.pdbx_seq_one_letter_code
_entity_poly.pdbx_strand_id
1 'polypeptide(L)' 'MEIDLGLLEKLKDENQEFKKLYEEHTKLKNRVEELNALKFLSPEQELEKKTIQKQKLKTKDRLDEILSKHQASLH' A
#
# COMPACT_ATOMS: atom_id res chain seq x y z
N MET A 1 -5.02 7.46 -5.92
CA MET A 1 -5.94 7.51 -4.79
C MET A 1 -5.16 8.04 -3.62
N GLU A 2 -5.45 9.28 -3.27
CA GLU A 2 -5.10 9.81 -1.96
C GLU A 2 -6.15 9.23 -1.02
N ILE A 3 -5.72 8.34 -0.12
CA ILE A 3 -6.59 7.88 0.96
C ILE A 3 -6.77 9.10 1.86
N ASP A 4 -8.02 9.50 2.08
CA ASP A 4 -8.35 10.63 2.93
C ASP A 4 -7.71 10.43 4.31
N LEU A 5 -6.92 11.41 4.78
CA LEU A 5 -6.20 11.28 6.05
C LEU A 5 -7.16 11.07 7.23
N GLY A 6 -8.33 11.70 7.21
CA GLY A 6 -9.33 11.56 8.27
C GLY A 6 -9.94 10.16 8.31
N LEU A 7 -10.18 9.56 7.13
CA LEU A 7 -10.63 8.17 7.04
C LEU A 7 -9.51 7.18 7.39
N LEU A 8 -8.27 7.49 7.00
CA LEU A 8 -7.09 6.70 7.32
C LEU A 8 -6.87 6.58 8.83
N GLU A 9 -6.96 7.69 9.56
CA GLU A 9 -6.76 7.71 11.02
C GLU A 9 -7.83 6.90 11.74
N LYS A 10 -9.10 7.07 11.38
CA LYS A 10 -10.20 6.27 11.94
C LYS A 10 -10.02 4.78 11.68
N LEU A 11 -9.76 4.40 10.42
CA LEU A 11 -9.53 3.00 10.07
C LEU A 11 -8.27 2.42 10.70
N LYS A 12 -7.22 3.21 10.94
CA LYS A 12 -6.04 2.75 11.68
C LYS A 12 -6.34 2.47 13.14
N ASP A 13 -7.26 3.23 13.75
CA ASP A 13 -7.67 3.05 15.14
C ASP A 13 -8.61 1.85 15.28
N GLU A 14 -9.63 1.77 14.41
CA GLU A 14 -10.64 0.72 14.42
C GLU A 14 -10.15 -0.61 13.83
N ASN A 15 -9.21 -0.57 12.88
CA ASN A 15 -8.77 -1.75 12.13
C ASN A 15 -7.23 -1.85 12.09
N GLN A 16 -6.69 -2.68 13.00
CA GLN A 16 -5.26 -2.98 13.04
C GLN A 16 -4.73 -3.62 11.74
N GLU A 17 -5.57 -4.36 11.01
CA GLU A 17 -5.17 -4.95 9.73
C GLU A 17 -4.98 -3.87 8.66
N PHE A 18 -5.88 -2.88 8.61
CA PHE A 18 -5.72 -1.72 7.74
C PHE A 18 -4.44 -0.94 8.05
N LYS A 19 -4.12 -0.74 9.34
CA LYS A 19 -2.86 -0.11 9.75
C LYS A 19 -1.65 -0.85 9.23
N LYS A 20 -1.59 -2.18 9.42
CA LYS A 20 -0.49 -3.02 8.92
C LYS A 20 -0.38 -2.97 7.39
N LEU A 21 -1.50 -3.06 6.68
CA LEU A 21 -1.54 -2.96 5.22
C LEU A 21 -1.02 -1.59 4.75
N TYR A 22 -1.39 -0.51 5.41
CA TYR A 22 -0.91 0.83 5.06
C TYR A 22 0.59 1.00 5.29
N GLU A 23 1.11 0.49 6.41
CA GLU A 23 2.55 0.46 6.68
C GLU A 23 3.29 -0.37 5.62
N GLU A 24 2.76 -1.54 5.25
CA GLU A 24 3.33 -2.38 4.21
C GLU A 24 3.31 -1.68 2.85
N HIS A 25 2.19 -1.07 2.45
CA HIS A 25 2.09 -0.27 1.23
C HIS A 25 3.12 0.87 1.20
N THR A 26 3.33 1.55 2.34
CA THR A 26 4.32 2.62 2.48
C THR A 26 5.76 2.10 2.34
N LYS A 27 6.08 0.97 2.99
CA LYS A 27 7.38 0.29 2.85
C LYS A 27 7.64 -0.13 1.40
N LEU A 28 6.66 -0.75 0.75
CA LEU A 28 6.75 -1.17 -0.66
C LEU A 28 6.91 0.04 -1.58
N LYS A 29 6.23 1.16 -1.30
CA LYS A 29 6.39 2.41 -2.05
C LYS A 29 7.82 2.95 -1.92
N ASN A 30 8.33 3.09 -0.69
CA ASN A 30 9.71 3.54 -0.45
C ASN A 30 10.71 2.65 -1.18
N ARG A 31 10.56 1.32 -1.07
CA ARG A 31 11.46 0.38 -1.74
C ARG A 31 11.44 0.54 -3.27
N VAL A 32 10.26 0.76 -3.87
CA VAL A 32 10.16 1.05 -5.31
C VAL A 32 10.80 2.38 -5.67
N GLU A 33 10.72 3.40 -4.81
CA GLU A 33 11.37 4.68 -5.03
C GLU A 33 12.89 4.57 -4.92
N GLU A 34 13.42 3.84 -3.94
CA GLU A 34 14.84 3.51 -3.84
C GLU A 34 15.34 2.82 -5.11
N LEU A 35 14.60 1.81 -5.59
CA LEU A 35 14.94 1.11 -6.83
C LEU A 35 14.79 2.01 -8.08
N ASN A 36 13.84 2.95 -8.11
CA ASN A 36 13.76 3.92 -9.21
C ASN A 36 14.85 4.99 -9.15
N ALA A 37 15.35 5.33 -7.97
CA ALA A 37 16.45 6.27 -7.79
C ALA A 37 17.78 5.68 -8.29
N LEU A 38 17.91 4.34 -8.30
CA LEU A 38 19.04 3.66 -8.92
C LEU A 38 19.01 3.84 -10.44
N LYS A 39 20.07 4.44 -10.97
CA LYS A 39 20.23 4.72 -12.41
C LYS A 39 20.32 3.46 -13.26
N PHE A 40 20.80 2.37 -12.67
CA PHE A 40 20.89 1.05 -13.27
C PHE A 40 20.46 0.02 -12.24
N LEU A 41 19.43 -0.75 -12.57
CA LEU A 41 18.95 -1.87 -11.77
C LEU A 41 19.59 -3.15 -12.27
N SER A 42 20.13 -3.95 -11.34
CA SER A 42 20.54 -5.31 -11.67
C SER A 42 19.32 -6.17 -12.03
N PRO A 43 19.47 -7.27 -12.79
CA PRO A 43 18.37 -8.17 -13.12
C PRO A 43 17.60 -8.69 -11.89
N GLU A 44 18.30 -8.94 -10.78
CA GLU A 44 17.68 -9.29 -9.49
C GLU A 44 16.80 -8.15 -8.95
N GLN A 45 17.26 -6.90 -9.08
CA GLN A 45 16.53 -5.72 -8.62
C GLN A 45 15.34 -5.40 -9.52
N GLU A 46 15.40 -5.66 -10.83
CA GLU A 46 14.24 -5.56 -11.71
C GLU A 46 13.16 -6.58 -11.34
N LEU A 47 13.56 -7.80 -10.99
CA LEU A 47 12.64 -8.84 -10.51
C LEU A 47 12.02 -8.45 -9.16
N GLU A 48 12.84 -7.93 -8.23
CA GLU A 48 12.38 -7.40 -6.95
C GLU A 48 11.39 -6.24 -7.16
N LYS A 49 11.72 -5.27 -8.02
CA LYS A 49 10.84 -4.15 -8.38
C LYS A 49 9.49 -4.62 -8.91
N LYS A 50 9.46 -5.59 -9.83
CA LYS A 50 8.21 -6.20 -10.33
C LYS A 50 7.42 -6.88 -9.22
N THR A 51 8.10 -7.58 -8.32
CA THR A 51 7.47 -8.26 -7.18
C THR A 51 6.86 -7.25 -6.23
N ILE A 52 7.59 -6.19 -5.88
CA ILE A 52 7.11 -5.13 -5.01
C ILE A 52 5.95 -4.37 -5.66
N GLN A 53 5.99 -4.09 -6.96
CA GLN A 53 4.85 -3.48 -7.67
C GLN A 53 3.60 -4.34 -7.59
N LYS A 54 3.72 -5.66 -7.77
CA LYS A 54 2.60 -6.60 -7.61
C LYS A 54 2.09 -6.63 -6.17
N GLN A 55 2.98 -6.65 -5.18
CA GLN A 55 2.58 -6.58 -3.78
C GLN A 55 1.86 -5.28 -3.48
N LYS A 56 2.39 -4.14 -3.92
CA LYS A 56 1.78 -2.82 -3.76
C LYS A 56 0.37 -2.76 -4.36
N LEU A 57 0.16 -3.37 -5.52
CA LEU A 57 -1.17 -3.54 -6.12
C LEU A 57 -2.10 -4.34 -5.19
N LYS A 58 -1.68 -5.51 -4.71
CA LYS A 58 -2.48 -6.32 -3.78
C LYS A 58 -2.79 -5.59 -2.47
N THR A 59 -1.82 -4.88 -1.91
CA THR A 59 -2.01 -4.12 -0.67
C THR A 59 -2.99 -2.98 -0.90
N LYS A 60 -2.89 -2.29 -2.06
CA LYS A 60 -3.85 -1.28 -2.47
C LYS A 60 -5.26 -1.85 -2.61
N ASP A 61 -5.42 -2.97 -3.32
CA ASP A 61 -6.71 -3.65 -3.49
C ASP A 61 -7.36 -3.97 -2.12
N ARG A 62 -6.57 -4.50 -1.18
CA ARG A 62 -7.05 -4.77 0.18
C ARG A 62 -7.44 -3.50 0.94
N LEU A 63 -6.66 -2.42 0.81
CA LEU A 63 -7.01 -1.13 1.43
C LEU A 63 -8.35 -0.62 0.87
N ASP A 64 -8.54 -0.71 -0.45
CA ASP A 64 -9.76 -0.31 -1.14
C ASP A 64 -10.97 -1.18 -0.71
N GLU A 65 -10.79 -2.49 -0.58
CA GLU A 65 -11.82 -3.39 -0.04
C GLU A 65 -12.24 -3.00 1.38
N ILE A 66 -11.28 -2.69 2.26
CA ILE A 66 -11.58 -2.29 3.64
C ILE A 66 -12.32 -0.95 3.65
N LEU A 67 -11.85 0.01 2.85
CA LEU A 67 -12.50 1.32 2.69
C LEU A 67 -13.94 1.17 2.19
N SER A 68 -14.14 0.36 1.14
CA SER A 68 -15.45 0.09 0.56
C SER A 68 -16.39 -0.61 1.53
N LYS A 69 -15.91 -1.62 2.28
CA LYS A 69 -16.69 -2.28 3.35
C LYS A 69 -17.07 -1.33 4.48
N HIS A 70 -16.16 -0.45 4.87
CA HIS A 70 -16.42 0.52 5.93
C HIS A 70 -17.41 1.60 5.48
N GLN A 71 -17.27 2.12 4.24
CA GLN A 71 -18.23 3.03 3.64
C GLN A 71 -19.63 2.40 3.49
N ALA A 72 -19.70 1.13 3.09
CA ALA A 72 -20.96 0.40 2.98
C ALA A 72 -21.60 0.09 4.35
N SER A 73 -20.81 -0.06 5.41
CA SER A 73 -21.32 -0.29 6.77
C SER A 73 -21.79 1.00 7.45
N LEU A 74 -21.40 2.17 6.93
CA LEU A 74 -21.77 3.48 7.45
C LEU A 74 -23.05 4.06 6.77
N HIS A 75 -23.64 3.33 5.81
CA HIS A 75 -24.85 3.71 5.07
C HIS A 75 -26.02 2.80 5.46
#